data_AF-A0AAW6U6I2-F1
#
_entry.id   AF-A0AAW6U6I2-F1
#
_cell.length_a   1.000
_cell.length_b   1.000
_cell.length_c   1.000
_cell.angle_alpha   90.00
_cell.angle_beta   90.00
_cell.angle_gamma   90.00
#
_symmetry.space_group_name_H-M   'P 1'
#
loop_
_entity.id
_entity.type
_entity.pdbx_description
1 polymer ?
#
loop_
_entity_poly.entity_id
_entity_poly.type
_entity_poly.pdbx_seq_one_letter_code
_entity_poly.pdbx_strand_id
1 'polypeptide(L)'
;MKFLFKLIVMPILIMLAVPAIFLALLYKSVEIPVEDFQDIGDGVSLTGMIQEEMDTFLISNDTDSTVGVGIAQSNANGLLKAQFTGINENYLNDNASDDEKNYVLKEDFFGYQGSWVRFEDDIIEIESGMHIFVSNFTYKTRVLIAFKLTADTDEVVLKLDKLTVGNMPLAWLFSTVSWAAEQITGQDIKGIIDDQLDGLATFDPQQREIRIDVKNLIEQQVSDPQQAAMIKSLMAFIEENELLDIGFKDEEFRASLALGKTKDDTPPFVLNTLDKIIDDVHLQAILASKANALILSSLTTTTSPFIELNAFTLNRMFEYFLREQQVSSGVMQEIELFENYKMSALVPYVTMSDVFTINIPLIIEDIGDNTKRFQTIIKIDATPEMDGNDLKINLNALTAGEVTLTEEHIGNILTMLGDNEMIKDGAFVFENFDEQMSAAGMSIENVVMVNSKLRIYVTLNDGIPLEDIQNAIEDVLDAIVDNPEYSPELNDAINDVINNLNDPEGDPEQAIEDFLETLEGLSDEEQQQLFDDLVEAFEGTDLDYEDIFGINP
;
A
#
# COMPACT_ATOMS: atom_id res chain seq x y z
N MET A 1 35.52 -4.08 -77.39
CA MET A 1 34.30 -3.44 -76.83
C MET A 1 33.91 -3.99 -75.46
N LYS A 2 33.65 -5.29 -75.25
CA LYS A 2 33.30 -5.84 -73.91
C LYS A 2 34.36 -5.60 -72.81
N PHE A 3 35.64 -5.60 -73.17
CA PHE A 3 36.76 -5.34 -72.26
C PHE A 3 36.86 -3.86 -71.83
N LEU A 4 36.71 -2.94 -72.79
CA LEU A 4 36.72 -1.48 -72.54
C LEU A 4 35.50 -1.03 -71.72
N PHE A 5 34.34 -1.66 -71.94
CA PHE A 5 33.13 -1.43 -71.14
C PHE A 5 33.31 -1.87 -69.67
N LYS A 6 33.91 -3.05 -69.44
CA LYS A 6 34.19 -3.53 -68.07
C LYS A 6 35.30 -2.73 -67.36
N LEU A 7 36.27 -2.19 -68.09
CA LEU A 7 37.44 -1.54 -67.48
C LEU A 7 37.27 -0.02 -67.26
N ILE A 8 36.43 0.64 -68.06
CA ILE A 8 36.22 2.10 -67.99
C ILE A 8 34.78 2.46 -67.64
N VAL A 9 33.80 1.85 -68.32
CA VAL A 9 32.38 2.20 -68.13
C VAL A 9 31.84 1.66 -66.80
N MET A 10 32.23 0.46 -66.38
CA MET A 10 31.77 -0.14 -65.13
C MET A 10 32.28 0.63 -63.89
N PRO A 11 33.57 1.05 -63.77
CA PRO A 11 34.00 1.92 -62.67
C PRO A 11 33.30 3.29 -62.64
N ILE A 12 33.06 3.91 -63.80
CA ILE A 12 32.33 5.18 -63.88
C ILE A 12 30.86 4.98 -63.47
N LEU A 13 30.22 3.89 -63.92
CA LEU A 13 28.87 3.53 -63.51
C LEU A 13 28.80 3.23 -62.01
N ILE A 14 29.78 2.55 -61.43
CA ILE A 14 29.84 2.33 -59.97
C ILE A 14 30.04 3.65 -59.23
N MET A 15 30.93 4.51 -59.73
CA MET A 15 31.20 5.83 -59.15
C MET A 15 29.98 6.77 -59.19
N LEU A 16 29.10 6.61 -60.18
CA LEU A 16 27.83 7.35 -60.27
C LEU A 16 26.69 6.64 -59.52
N ALA A 17 26.63 5.31 -59.59
CA ALA A 17 25.57 4.50 -58.98
C ALA A 17 25.67 4.49 -57.46
N VAL A 18 26.88 4.45 -56.87
CA VAL A 18 27.05 4.44 -55.41
C VAL A 18 26.45 5.71 -54.78
N PRO A 19 26.82 6.95 -55.18
CA PRO A 19 26.17 8.15 -54.68
C PRO A 19 24.66 8.18 -54.95
N ALA A 20 24.20 7.72 -56.12
CA ALA A 20 22.78 7.67 -56.43
C ALA A 20 22.00 6.69 -55.54
N ILE A 21 22.60 5.54 -55.21
CA ILE A 21 22.04 4.56 -54.26
C ILE A 21 22.04 5.13 -52.85
N PHE A 22 23.11 5.80 -52.43
CA PHE A 22 23.17 6.49 -51.13
C PHE A 22 22.07 7.56 -51.02
N LEU A 23 21.90 8.40 -52.04
CA LEU A 23 20.81 9.38 -52.11
C LEU A 23 19.44 8.70 -52.17
N ALA A 24 19.28 7.57 -52.84
CA ALA A 24 18.01 6.84 -52.83
C ALA A 24 17.70 6.24 -51.44
N LEU A 25 18.72 5.75 -50.72
CA LEU A 25 18.57 5.20 -49.37
C LEU A 25 18.31 6.29 -48.33
N LEU A 26 18.89 7.48 -48.49
CA LEU A 26 18.64 8.61 -47.61
C LEU A 26 17.32 9.32 -47.94
N TYR A 27 16.64 8.99 -49.04
CA TYR A 27 15.40 9.65 -49.42
C TYR A 27 14.22 9.06 -48.64
N LYS A 28 13.49 9.91 -47.93
CA LYS A 28 12.18 9.59 -47.35
C LYS A 28 11.40 10.88 -47.14
N SER A 29 10.23 10.96 -47.76
CA SER A 29 9.29 12.05 -47.51
C SER A 29 8.50 11.75 -46.24
N VAL A 30 8.30 12.78 -45.41
CA VAL A 30 7.46 12.75 -44.23
C VAL A 30 6.50 13.93 -44.29
N GLU A 31 5.34 13.77 -43.66
CA GLU A 31 4.34 14.82 -43.47
C GLU A 31 4.29 15.15 -41.99
N ILE A 32 4.18 16.43 -41.66
CA ILE A 32 4.08 16.88 -40.28
C ILE A 32 2.68 16.46 -39.79
N PRO A 33 2.54 15.71 -38.68
CA PRO A 33 1.24 15.30 -38.17
C PRO A 33 0.58 16.48 -37.43
N VAL A 34 0.06 17.45 -38.18
CA VAL A 34 -0.44 18.73 -37.63
C VAL A 34 -1.52 18.52 -36.57
N GLU A 35 -2.34 17.47 -36.73
CA GLU A 35 -3.40 17.08 -35.79
C GLU A 35 -2.88 16.66 -34.40
N ASP A 36 -1.64 16.19 -34.32
CA ASP A 36 -1.00 15.78 -33.06
C ASP A 36 -0.42 16.97 -32.31
N PHE A 37 -0.47 18.19 -32.87
CA PHE A 37 0.06 19.39 -32.22
C PHE A 37 -1.05 20.22 -31.60
N GLN A 38 -1.45 19.88 -30.37
CA GLN A 38 -2.40 20.69 -29.60
C GLN A 38 -1.70 21.85 -28.89
N ASP A 39 -2.36 23.01 -28.85
CA ASP A 39 -1.89 24.14 -28.06
C ASP A 39 -2.15 23.85 -26.58
N ILE A 40 -1.07 23.64 -25.83
CA ILE A 40 -1.09 23.27 -24.42
C ILE A 40 -1.32 24.46 -23.45
N GLY A 41 -1.76 25.62 -23.94
CA GLY A 41 -2.08 26.79 -23.10
C GLY A 41 -0.99 27.14 -22.08
N ASP A 42 -1.33 27.12 -20.79
CA ASP A 42 -0.45 27.41 -19.65
C ASP A 42 0.52 26.25 -19.28
N GLY A 43 0.55 25.17 -20.07
CA GLY A 43 1.42 24.01 -19.88
C GLY A 43 0.74 22.82 -19.20
N VAL A 44 1.49 21.72 -19.05
CA VAL A 44 1.04 20.49 -18.37
C VAL A 44 1.36 20.60 -16.88
N SER A 45 0.35 20.58 -16.01
CA SER A 45 0.52 20.63 -14.55
C SER A 45 0.41 19.23 -13.95
N LEU A 46 1.50 18.73 -13.36
CA LEU A 46 1.50 17.42 -12.68
C LEU A 46 0.45 17.37 -11.56
N THR A 47 0.33 18.44 -10.77
CA THR A 47 -0.67 18.54 -9.71
C THR A 47 -2.10 18.47 -10.28
N GLY A 48 -2.35 19.15 -11.40
CA GLY A 48 -3.66 19.12 -12.05
C GLY A 48 -4.02 17.74 -12.59
N MET A 49 -3.05 17.03 -13.15
CA MET A 49 -3.25 15.66 -13.64
C MET A 49 -3.55 14.68 -12.50
N ILE A 50 -2.79 14.75 -11.40
CA ILE A 50 -3.06 13.91 -10.21
C ILE A 50 -4.45 14.20 -9.66
N GLN A 51 -4.87 15.47 -9.61
CA GLN A 51 -6.21 15.86 -9.16
C GLN A 51 -7.31 15.30 -10.06
N GLU A 52 -7.19 15.43 -11.39
CA GLU A 52 -8.18 14.90 -12.34
C GLU A 52 -8.33 13.38 -12.23
N GLU A 53 -7.22 12.67 -12.09
CA GLU A 53 -7.18 11.22 -11.95
C GLU A 53 -7.73 10.75 -10.60
N MET A 54 -7.40 11.47 -9.51
CA MET A 54 -7.98 11.21 -8.20
C MET A 54 -9.49 11.50 -8.16
N ASP A 55 -9.95 12.60 -8.76
CA ASP A 55 -11.38 12.91 -8.88
C ASP A 55 -12.13 11.79 -9.61
N THR A 56 -11.58 11.31 -10.72
CA THR A 56 -12.16 10.21 -11.50
C THR A 56 -12.21 8.92 -10.67
N PHE A 57 -11.14 8.59 -9.97
CA PHE A 57 -11.05 7.41 -9.12
C PHE A 57 -12.02 7.45 -7.93
N LEU A 58 -12.18 8.60 -7.27
CA LEU A 58 -13.07 8.73 -6.12
C LEU A 58 -14.56 8.77 -6.51
N ILE A 59 -14.89 9.10 -7.76
CA ILE A 59 -16.27 9.00 -8.29
C ILE A 59 -16.70 7.53 -8.41
N SER A 60 -15.84 6.67 -8.94
CA SER A 60 -16.08 5.23 -9.02
C SER A 60 -14.78 4.46 -8.99
N ASN A 61 -14.65 3.55 -8.00
CA ASN A 61 -13.51 2.65 -7.87
C ASN A 61 -13.99 1.23 -7.59
N ASP A 62 -13.26 0.29 -8.18
CA ASP A 62 -13.35 -1.16 -8.00
C ASP A 62 -11.93 -1.74 -7.85
N THR A 63 -11.82 -3.07 -7.86
CA THR A 63 -10.55 -3.78 -7.69
C THR A 63 -9.57 -3.58 -8.85
N ASP A 64 -10.06 -3.22 -10.04
CA ASP A 64 -9.25 -3.00 -11.24
C ASP A 64 -8.88 -1.52 -11.44
N SER A 65 -9.37 -0.64 -10.57
CA SER A 65 -9.20 0.81 -10.71
C SER A 65 -7.77 1.25 -10.41
N THR A 66 -7.26 2.17 -11.23
CA THR A 66 -5.91 2.73 -11.14
C THR A 66 -5.97 4.23 -10.93
N VAL A 67 -4.98 4.79 -10.22
CA VAL A 67 -4.71 6.24 -10.21
C VAL A 67 -3.35 6.46 -10.85
N GLY A 68 -3.29 7.29 -11.89
CA GLY A 68 -2.04 7.50 -12.61
C GLY A 68 -1.78 8.93 -12.99
N VAL A 69 -0.62 9.15 -13.59
CA VAL A 69 -0.28 10.38 -14.30
C VAL A 69 0.17 9.98 -15.68
N GLY A 70 -0.26 10.73 -16.70
CA GLY A 70 0.18 10.44 -18.06
C GLY A 70 0.22 11.63 -19.00
N ILE A 71 1.18 11.58 -19.91
CA ILE A 71 1.38 12.61 -20.92
C ILE A 71 0.89 12.05 -22.25
N ALA A 72 -0.17 12.64 -22.78
CA ALA A 72 -0.64 12.35 -24.13
C ALA A 72 0.40 12.80 -25.17
N GLN A 73 0.50 12.06 -26.26
CA GLN A 73 1.34 12.39 -27.43
C GLN A 73 1.08 13.82 -27.91
N SER A 74 -0.18 14.24 -27.91
CA SER A 74 -0.58 15.59 -28.30
C SER A 74 0.03 16.68 -27.41
N ASN A 75 0.13 16.42 -26.11
CA ASN A 75 0.73 17.34 -25.15
C ASN A 75 2.26 17.41 -25.32
N ALA A 76 2.92 16.27 -25.53
CA ALA A 76 4.35 16.22 -25.82
C ALA A 76 4.70 17.00 -27.09
N ASN A 77 3.90 16.83 -28.15
CA ASN A 77 4.04 17.58 -29.39
C ASN A 77 3.69 19.06 -29.22
N GLY A 78 2.70 19.40 -28.38
CA GLY A 78 2.40 20.77 -27.98
C GLY A 78 3.59 21.49 -27.34
N LEU A 79 4.34 20.80 -26.45
CA LEU A 79 5.57 21.33 -25.85
C LEU A 79 6.63 21.62 -26.92
N LEU A 80 6.81 20.72 -27.89
CA LEU A 80 7.72 20.92 -29.01
C LEU A 80 7.29 22.11 -29.88
N LYS A 81 6.00 22.24 -30.19
CA LYS A 81 5.47 23.39 -30.94
C LYS A 81 5.75 24.70 -30.23
N ALA A 82 5.54 24.78 -28.91
CA ALA A 82 5.84 25.98 -28.15
C ALA A 82 7.32 26.40 -28.32
N GLN A 83 8.26 25.46 -28.22
CA GLN A 83 9.68 25.72 -28.47
C GLN A 83 9.96 26.17 -29.90
N PHE A 84 9.36 25.50 -30.89
CA PHE A 84 9.53 25.84 -32.30
C PHE A 84 8.95 27.19 -32.68
N THR A 85 7.82 27.59 -32.07
CA THR A 85 7.24 28.93 -32.27
C THR A 85 8.14 30.04 -31.72
N GLY A 86 8.98 29.75 -30.72
CA GLY A 86 10.03 30.67 -30.27
C GLY A 86 11.14 30.92 -31.32
N ILE A 87 11.29 30.00 -32.29
CA ILE A 87 12.24 30.14 -33.41
C ILE A 87 11.54 30.73 -34.64
N ASN A 88 10.33 30.25 -34.94
CA ASN A 88 9.49 30.74 -36.03
C ASN A 88 8.03 30.88 -35.58
N GLU A 89 7.61 32.12 -35.35
CA GLU A 89 6.26 32.48 -34.88
C GLU A 89 5.12 32.00 -35.81
N ASN A 90 5.42 31.72 -37.09
CA ASN A 90 4.43 31.26 -38.07
C ASN A 90 4.35 29.74 -38.20
N TYR A 91 5.17 28.98 -37.46
CA TYR A 91 5.19 27.52 -37.53
C TYR A 91 3.81 26.93 -37.23
N LEU A 92 3.29 26.10 -38.15
CA LEU A 92 1.95 25.50 -38.11
C LEU A 92 0.78 26.50 -37.99
N ASN A 93 0.99 27.76 -38.37
CA ASN A 93 -0.09 28.74 -38.46
C ASN A 93 -0.81 28.62 -39.82
N ASP A 94 -2.09 28.26 -39.79
CA ASP A 94 -2.91 28.08 -41.00
C ASP A 94 -3.05 29.35 -41.86
N ASN A 95 -2.83 30.52 -41.27
CA ASN A 95 -2.91 31.80 -41.96
C ASN A 95 -1.59 32.24 -42.61
N ALA A 96 -0.49 31.53 -42.37
CA ALA A 96 0.82 31.81 -42.95
C ALA A 96 1.05 31.06 -44.28
N SER A 97 2.04 31.49 -45.05
CA SER A 97 2.41 30.81 -46.29
C SER A 97 3.03 29.43 -46.02
N ASP A 98 3.01 28.53 -47.01
CA ASP A 98 3.59 27.18 -46.88
C ASP A 98 5.08 27.20 -46.51
N ASP A 99 5.84 28.19 -46.97
CA ASP A 99 7.26 28.34 -46.64
C ASP A 99 7.49 28.82 -45.20
N GLU A 100 6.52 29.51 -44.62
CA GLU A 100 6.58 30.01 -43.23
C GLU A 100 6.00 29.01 -42.24
N LYS A 101 4.94 28.27 -42.58
CA LYS A 101 4.29 27.37 -41.63
C LYS A 101 4.88 25.96 -41.56
N ASN A 102 5.52 25.48 -42.64
CA ASN A 102 5.97 24.08 -42.73
C ASN A 102 7.42 23.87 -42.24
N TYR A 103 8.10 24.91 -41.78
CA TYR A 103 9.51 24.82 -41.37
C TYR A 103 9.75 25.58 -40.08
N VAL A 104 10.34 24.92 -39.09
CA VAL A 104 10.85 25.58 -37.88
C VAL A 104 12.04 26.49 -38.24
N LEU A 105 12.89 26.01 -39.15
CA LEU A 105 14.02 26.78 -39.68
C LEU A 105 14.08 26.59 -41.20
N LYS A 106 14.09 27.69 -41.94
CA LYS A 106 14.20 27.70 -43.40
C LYS A 106 15.36 28.58 -43.85
N GLU A 107 16.29 27.97 -44.57
CA GLU A 107 17.43 28.63 -45.21
C GLU A 107 17.38 28.42 -46.74
N ASP A 108 18.29 29.08 -47.47
CA ASP A 108 18.34 29.02 -48.94
C ASP A 108 18.51 27.58 -49.48
N PHE A 109 19.31 26.76 -48.80
CA PHE A 109 19.70 25.42 -49.27
C PHE A 109 19.09 24.27 -48.45
N PHE A 110 18.52 24.54 -47.28
CA PHE A 110 17.86 23.51 -46.48
C PHE A 110 16.69 24.06 -45.67
N GLY A 111 15.78 23.17 -45.28
CA GLY A 111 14.61 23.48 -44.47
C GLY A 111 14.40 22.37 -43.46
N TYR A 112 14.33 22.72 -42.20
CA TYR A 112 14.01 21.82 -41.10
C TYR A 112 12.53 21.95 -40.79
N GLN A 113 11.79 20.86 -40.99
CA GLN A 113 10.33 20.84 -40.81
C GLN A 113 9.92 20.80 -39.35
N GLY A 114 10.83 20.50 -38.43
CA GLY A 114 10.53 20.24 -37.02
C GLY A 114 10.70 18.77 -36.63
N SER A 115 10.41 18.48 -35.37
CA SER A 115 10.32 17.13 -34.82
C SER A 115 8.95 16.90 -34.21
N TRP A 116 8.52 15.64 -34.18
CA TRP A 116 7.35 15.20 -33.44
C TRP A 116 7.64 13.85 -32.78
N VAL A 117 6.89 13.58 -31.72
CA VAL A 117 6.92 12.36 -30.94
C VAL A 117 5.71 11.51 -31.33
N ARG A 118 5.92 10.19 -31.41
CA ARG A 118 4.86 9.20 -31.42
C ARG A 118 5.06 8.19 -30.30
N PHE A 119 3.96 7.80 -29.66
CA PHE A 119 3.92 6.74 -28.66
C PHE A 119 3.24 5.51 -29.28
N GLU A 120 4.01 4.45 -29.53
CA GLU A 120 3.53 3.20 -30.12
C GLU A 120 3.95 2.02 -29.23
N ASP A 121 2.99 1.34 -28.58
CA ASP A 121 3.23 0.20 -27.68
C ASP A 121 4.29 0.49 -26.59
N ASP A 122 5.48 -0.07 -26.69
CA ASP A 122 6.61 0.16 -25.76
C ASP A 122 7.70 1.06 -26.37
N ILE A 123 7.38 1.80 -27.43
CA ILE A 123 8.31 2.57 -28.24
C ILE A 123 7.93 4.06 -28.29
N ILE A 124 8.89 4.92 -27.97
CA ILE A 124 8.85 6.35 -28.31
C ILE A 124 9.59 6.53 -29.63
N GLU A 125 8.89 7.02 -30.65
CA GLU A 125 9.50 7.48 -31.90
C GLU A 125 9.63 9.01 -31.91
N ILE A 126 10.85 9.52 -32.13
CA ILE A 126 11.13 10.92 -32.44
C ILE A 126 11.44 11.00 -33.93
N GLU A 127 10.54 11.61 -34.69
CA GLU A 127 10.68 11.79 -36.13
C GLU A 127 10.89 13.26 -36.47
N SER A 128 11.85 13.53 -37.37
CA SER A 128 12.21 14.87 -37.82
C SER A 128 12.24 14.94 -39.33
N GLY A 129 11.66 15.99 -39.93
CA GLY A 129 11.67 16.21 -41.37
C GLY A 129 12.77 17.19 -41.82
N MET A 130 13.49 16.86 -42.89
CA MET A 130 14.49 17.75 -43.49
C MET A 130 14.39 17.79 -45.01
N HIS A 131 14.40 18.99 -45.56
CA HIS A 131 14.40 19.26 -47.00
C HIS A 131 15.71 19.93 -47.42
N ILE A 132 16.27 19.53 -48.55
CA ILE A 132 17.43 20.17 -49.18
C ILE A 132 16.99 20.74 -50.53
N PHE A 133 17.22 22.03 -50.73
CA PHE A 133 16.78 22.76 -51.92
C PHE A 133 17.93 22.86 -52.91
N VAL A 134 17.78 22.24 -54.08
CA VAL A 134 18.77 22.26 -55.16
C VAL A 134 18.08 22.74 -56.44
N SER A 135 18.19 24.03 -56.73
CA SER A 135 17.54 24.68 -57.87
C SER A 135 16.02 24.42 -57.85
N ASN A 136 15.47 23.71 -58.85
CA ASN A 136 14.04 23.42 -58.96
C ASN A 136 13.64 22.07 -58.32
N PHE A 137 14.53 21.45 -57.55
CA PHE A 137 14.31 20.14 -56.92
C PHE A 137 14.46 20.22 -55.40
N THR A 138 13.48 19.68 -54.69
CA THR A 138 13.53 19.52 -53.22
C THR A 138 13.79 18.06 -52.90
N TYR A 139 14.97 17.77 -52.38
CA TYR A 139 15.29 16.47 -51.84
C TYR A 139 14.74 16.35 -50.42
N LYS A 140 14.04 15.25 -50.12
CA LYS A 140 13.39 15.03 -48.82
C LYS A 140 14.03 13.87 -48.08
N THR A 141 14.35 14.08 -46.81
CA THR A 141 14.82 13.05 -45.89
C THR A 141 14.13 13.20 -44.55
N ARG A 142 14.22 12.15 -43.74
CA ARG A 142 13.80 12.17 -42.34
C ARG A 142 14.91 11.69 -41.44
N VAL A 143 14.90 12.11 -40.18
CA VAL A 143 15.59 11.42 -39.09
C VAL A 143 14.51 10.72 -38.28
N LEU A 144 14.71 9.45 -37.95
CA LEU A 144 13.85 8.73 -37.01
C LEU A 144 14.74 8.11 -35.94
N ILE A 145 14.44 8.42 -34.69
CA ILE A 145 15.05 7.84 -33.49
C ILE A 145 13.93 7.12 -32.74
N ALA A 146 14.06 5.83 -32.47
CA ALA A 146 13.09 5.06 -31.70
C ALA A 146 13.75 4.49 -30.45
N PHE A 147 13.12 4.71 -29.30
CA PHE A 147 13.55 4.18 -28.01
C PHE A 147 12.50 3.22 -27.49
N LYS A 148 12.93 2.01 -27.12
CA LYS A 148 12.11 1.07 -26.36
C LYS A 148 12.21 1.40 -24.88
N LEU A 149 11.06 1.56 -24.23
CA LEU A 149 10.95 1.77 -22.78
C LEU A 149 10.91 0.41 -22.06
N THR A 150 11.60 0.33 -20.95
CA THR A 150 11.44 -0.71 -19.94
C THR A 150 11.51 -0.01 -18.60
N ALA A 151 10.48 -0.15 -17.78
CA ALA A 151 10.36 0.58 -16.52
C ALA A 151 9.78 -0.33 -15.44
N ASP A 152 10.36 -0.23 -14.24
CA ASP A 152 9.89 -0.88 -13.02
C ASP A 152 10.17 0.05 -11.81
N THR A 153 10.03 -0.48 -10.61
CA THR A 153 10.30 0.21 -9.33
C THR A 153 11.78 0.47 -9.09
N ASP A 154 12.69 -0.19 -9.80
CA ASP A 154 14.13 -0.05 -9.63
C ASP A 154 14.71 0.93 -10.65
N GLU A 155 14.29 0.83 -11.91
CA GLU A 155 14.86 1.58 -13.01
C GLU A 155 13.89 1.93 -14.14
N VAL A 156 14.20 3.04 -14.81
CA VAL A 156 13.59 3.42 -16.08
C VAL A 156 14.68 3.42 -17.16
N VAL A 157 14.52 2.55 -18.15
CA VAL A 157 15.49 2.33 -19.23
C VAL A 157 14.86 2.70 -20.58
N LEU A 158 15.51 3.64 -21.28
CA LEU A 158 15.23 3.96 -22.67
C LEU A 158 16.33 3.39 -23.56
N LYS A 159 16.04 2.28 -24.23
CA LYS A 159 16.99 1.60 -25.12
C LYS A 159 16.78 2.06 -26.56
N LEU A 160 17.84 2.54 -27.21
CA LEU A 160 17.77 2.87 -28.63
C LEU A 160 17.52 1.60 -29.46
N ASP A 161 16.29 1.46 -29.95
CA ASP A 161 15.89 0.39 -30.86
C ASP A 161 16.33 0.71 -32.29
N LYS A 162 16.10 1.96 -32.72
CA LYS A 162 16.26 2.36 -34.11
C LYS A 162 16.80 3.77 -34.25
N LEU A 163 17.79 3.93 -35.13
CA LEU A 163 18.19 5.24 -35.65
C LEU A 163 18.26 5.12 -37.17
N THR A 164 17.50 5.93 -37.89
CA THR A 164 17.54 5.96 -39.37
C THR A 164 17.60 7.39 -39.91
N VAL A 165 18.31 7.57 -41.03
CA VAL A 165 18.17 8.76 -41.87
C VAL A 165 17.65 8.32 -43.23
N GLY A 166 16.50 8.86 -43.63
CA GLY A 166 15.73 8.35 -44.74
C GLY A 166 15.28 6.90 -44.49
N ASN A 167 15.73 5.99 -45.36
CA ASN A 167 15.61 4.54 -45.21
C ASN A 167 16.92 3.88 -44.76
N MET A 168 17.98 4.64 -44.50
CA MET A 168 19.27 4.10 -44.08
C MET A 168 19.30 3.89 -42.57
N PRO A 169 19.45 2.65 -42.07
CA PRO A 169 19.71 2.42 -40.66
C PRO A 169 21.12 2.90 -40.31
N LEU A 170 21.22 3.68 -39.23
CA LEU A 170 22.45 4.25 -38.69
C LEU A 170 22.77 3.75 -37.28
N ALA A 171 21.96 2.85 -36.70
CA ALA A 171 22.25 2.28 -35.38
C ALA A 171 23.66 1.65 -35.31
N TRP A 172 24.18 1.09 -36.42
CA TRP A 172 25.54 0.56 -36.53
C TRP A 172 26.65 1.62 -36.47
N LEU A 173 26.32 2.89 -36.77
CA LEU A 173 27.29 3.99 -36.77
C LEU A 173 27.64 4.48 -35.37
N PHE A 174 26.86 4.18 -34.31
CA PHE A 174 27.16 4.66 -32.96
C PHE A 174 28.58 4.30 -32.49
N SER A 175 29.06 3.10 -32.81
CA SER A 175 30.43 2.66 -32.48
C SER A 175 31.51 3.36 -33.31
N THR A 176 31.16 3.90 -34.46
CA THR A 176 32.08 4.59 -35.38
C THR A 176 32.05 6.11 -35.19
N VAL A 177 30.89 6.64 -34.78
CA VAL A 177 30.64 8.06 -34.48
C VAL A 177 31.16 8.41 -33.09
N SER A 178 31.12 7.51 -32.10
CA SER A 178 31.79 7.73 -30.80
C SER A 178 33.29 7.99 -30.97
N TRP A 179 33.97 7.15 -31.77
CA TRP A 179 35.37 7.34 -32.13
C TRP A 179 35.63 8.67 -32.86
N ALA A 180 34.76 9.06 -33.79
CA ALA A 180 34.93 10.32 -34.55
C ALA A 180 34.63 11.57 -33.71
N ALA A 181 33.61 11.52 -32.84
CA ALA A 181 33.24 12.60 -31.94
C ALA A 181 34.36 12.88 -30.91
N GLU A 182 34.95 11.84 -30.34
CA GLU A 182 36.09 11.94 -29.43
C GLU A 182 37.30 12.62 -30.11
N GLN A 183 37.56 12.32 -31.38
CA GLN A 183 38.65 12.92 -32.16
C GLN A 183 38.40 14.37 -32.60
N ILE A 184 37.14 14.76 -32.84
CA ILE A 184 36.78 16.08 -33.38
C ILE A 184 36.45 17.09 -32.27
N THR A 185 35.72 16.65 -31.25
CA THR A 185 35.20 17.51 -30.17
C THR A 185 36.02 17.41 -28.88
N GLY A 186 36.87 16.38 -28.75
CA GLY A 186 37.64 16.12 -27.53
C GLY A 186 36.80 15.59 -26.36
N GLN A 187 35.51 15.34 -26.57
CA GLN A 187 34.58 14.77 -25.60
C GLN A 187 34.00 13.46 -26.14
N ASP A 188 33.84 12.46 -25.27
CA ASP A 188 33.10 11.24 -25.60
C ASP A 188 31.60 11.57 -25.67
N ILE A 189 30.87 10.90 -26.57
CA ILE A 189 29.41 11.03 -26.72
C ILE A 189 28.70 10.80 -25.39
N LYS A 190 29.23 9.90 -24.56
CA LYS A 190 28.77 9.69 -23.19
C LYS A 190 28.80 10.98 -22.37
N GLY A 191 29.93 11.70 -22.38
CA GLY A 191 30.06 12.96 -21.64
C GLY A 191 29.07 14.02 -22.13
N ILE A 192 28.87 14.14 -23.45
CA ILE A 192 27.93 15.12 -24.02
C ILE A 192 26.48 14.80 -23.61
N ILE A 193 26.08 13.53 -23.63
CA ILE A 193 24.72 13.12 -23.26
C ILE A 193 24.54 13.22 -21.74
N ASP A 194 25.47 12.72 -20.94
CA ASP A 194 25.41 12.79 -19.48
C ASP A 194 25.37 14.24 -18.97
N ASP A 195 26.15 15.15 -19.58
CA ASP A 195 26.13 16.59 -19.26
C ASP A 195 24.74 17.20 -19.52
N GLN A 196 23.99 16.71 -20.52
CA GLN A 196 22.62 17.15 -20.80
C GLN A 196 21.57 16.50 -19.88
N LEU A 197 21.87 15.33 -19.31
CA LEU A 197 21.00 14.63 -18.39
C LEU A 197 21.14 15.12 -16.93
N ASP A 198 22.12 15.98 -16.65
CA ASP A 198 22.33 16.69 -15.37
C ASP A 198 22.30 15.77 -14.13
N GLY A 199 22.83 14.55 -14.27
CA GLY A 199 22.92 13.57 -13.19
C GLY A 199 21.61 12.83 -12.85
N LEU A 200 20.49 13.15 -13.53
CA LEU A 200 19.21 12.45 -13.36
C LEU A 200 19.18 11.09 -14.04
N ALA A 201 19.98 10.93 -15.10
CA ALA A 201 20.09 9.70 -15.85
C ALA A 201 21.55 9.49 -16.31
N THR A 202 21.87 8.27 -16.68
CA THR A 202 23.18 7.89 -17.22
C THR A 202 23.03 7.27 -18.60
N PHE A 203 23.94 7.59 -19.53
CA PHE A 203 23.99 6.97 -20.84
C PHE A 203 25.06 5.87 -20.92
N ASP A 204 24.65 4.67 -21.30
CA ASP A 204 25.54 3.57 -21.68
C ASP A 204 25.71 3.55 -23.21
N PRO A 205 26.87 3.95 -23.77
CA PRO A 205 27.10 3.94 -25.21
C PRO A 205 27.25 2.54 -25.82
N GLN A 206 27.58 1.51 -25.02
CA GLN A 206 27.71 0.13 -25.50
C GLN A 206 26.33 -0.52 -25.67
N GLN A 207 25.48 -0.37 -24.65
CA GLN A 207 24.10 -0.87 -24.68
C GLN A 207 23.15 0.06 -25.46
N ARG A 208 23.55 1.32 -25.64
CA ARG A 208 22.76 2.42 -26.24
C ARG A 208 21.49 2.69 -25.43
N GLU A 209 21.66 2.75 -24.12
CA GLU A 209 20.58 2.88 -23.15
C GLU A 209 20.78 4.15 -22.33
N ILE A 210 19.69 4.88 -22.11
CA ILE A 210 19.60 5.90 -21.06
C ILE A 210 18.92 5.22 -19.88
N ARG A 211 19.54 5.29 -18.70
CA ARG A 211 19.05 4.64 -17.47
C ARG A 211 18.86 5.67 -16.37
N ILE A 212 17.68 5.68 -15.79
CA ILE A 212 17.34 6.39 -14.56
C ILE A 212 17.25 5.34 -13.46
N ASP A 213 18.01 5.53 -12.39
CA ASP A 213 17.93 4.69 -11.20
C ASP A 213 16.96 5.36 -10.22
N VAL A 214 15.82 4.73 -9.98
CA VAL A 214 14.73 5.31 -9.19
C VAL A 214 15.15 5.43 -7.71
N LYS A 215 15.95 4.48 -7.21
CA LYS A 215 16.49 4.51 -5.84
C LYS A 215 17.40 5.72 -5.64
N ASN A 216 18.32 5.97 -6.57
CA ASN A 216 19.19 7.14 -6.53
C ASN A 216 18.38 8.45 -6.63
N LEU A 217 17.32 8.47 -7.44
CA LEU A 217 16.46 9.65 -7.57
C LEU A 217 15.76 9.97 -6.24
N ILE A 218 15.25 8.95 -5.54
CA ILE A 218 14.62 9.12 -4.22
C ILE A 218 15.64 9.58 -3.17
N GLU A 219 16.81 8.96 -3.11
CA GLU A 219 17.87 9.33 -2.16
C GLU A 219 18.38 10.76 -2.36
N GLN A 220 18.34 11.28 -3.59
CA GLN A 220 18.72 12.66 -3.89
C GLN A 220 17.63 13.68 -3.53
N GLN A 221 16.35 13.28 -3.57
CA GLN A 221 15.21 14.15 -3.28
C GLN A 221 14.78 14.14 -1.81
N VAL A 222 15.07 13.05 -1.08
CA VAL A 222 14.64 12.85 0.31
C VAL A 222 15.84 12.95 1.25
N SER A 223 15.92 14.04 2.00
CA SER A 223 17.04 14.31 2.91
C SER A 223 16.95 13.59 4.26
N ASP A 224 15.78 13.09 4.64
CA ASP A 224 15.55 12.41 5.92
C ASP A 224 15.67 10.88 5.77
N PRO A 225 16.61 10.22 6.49
CA PRO A 225 16.78 8.77 6.45
C PRO A 225 15.52 7.97 6.80
N GLN A 226 14.66 8.48 7.70
CA GLN A 226 13.42 7.78 8.07
C GLN A 226 12.39 7.82 6.93
N GLN A 227 12.19 8.99 6.32
CA GLN A 227 11.33 9.14 5.14
C GLN A 227 11.84 8.30 3.96
N ALA A 228 13.16 8.25 3.75
CA ALA A 228 13.76 7.44 2.69
C ALA A 228 13.53 5.93 2.91
N ALA A 229 13.64 5.44 4.16
CA ALA A 229 13.34 4.05 4.49
C ALA A 229 11.86 3.71 4.27
N MET A 230 10.95 4.60 4.67
CA MET A 230 9.51 4.45 4.45
C MET A 230 9.18 4.39 2.94
N ILE A 231 9.71 5.30 2.13
CA ILE A 231 9.49 5.29 0.68
C ILE A 231 10.02 3.99 0.05
N LYS A 232 11.20 3.53 0.46
CA LYS A 232 11.75 2.24 -0.01
C LYS A 232 10.83 1.06 0.34
N SER A 233 10.25 1.06 1.53
CA SER A 233 9.28 0.03 1.94
C SER A 233 8.00 0.08 1.10
N LEU A 234 7.50 1.28 0.80
CA LEU A 234 6.34 1.45 -0.07
C LEU A 234 6.63 0.98 -1.50
N MET A 235 7.84 1.23 -2.01
CA MET A 235 8.25 0.72 -3.32
C MET A 235 8.36 -0.79 -3.36
N ALA A 236 8.95 -1.42 -2.34
CA ALA A 236 8.99 -2.86 -2.22
C ALA A 236 7.56 -3.46 -2.19
N PHE A 237 6.67 -2.85 -1.41
CA PHE A 237 5.25 -3.24 -1.39
C PHE A 237 4.58 -3.13 -2.76
N ILE A 238 4.82 -2.04 -3.48
CA ILE A 238 4.32 -1.81 -4.84
C ILE A 238 4.85 -2.87 -5.81
N GLU A 239 6.13 -3.23 -5.70
CA GLU A 239 6.79 -4.21 -6.56
C GLU A 239 6.29 -5.63 -6.30
N GLU A 240 6.29 -6.07 -5.03
CA GLU A 240 5.85 -7.41 -4.61
C GLU A 240 4.42 -7.72 -5.04
N ASN A 241 3.58 -6.68 -5.15
CA ASN A 241 2.17 -6.81 -5.48
C ASN A 241 1.82 -6.37 -6.92
N GLU A 242 2.83 -6.07 -7.75
CA GLU A 242 2.68 -5.61 -9.13
C GLU A 242 1.63 -4.48 -9.23
N LEU A 243 1.79 -3.45 -8.38
CA LEU A 243 0.85 -2.33 -8.29
C LEU A 243 1.20 -1.19 -9.24
N LEU A 244 2.43 -1.11 -9.71
CA LEU A 244 2.89 -0.05 -10.62
C LEU A 244 2.91 -0.54 -12.06
N ASP A 245 2.23 0.18 -12.94
CA ASP A 245 2.29 0.00 -14.39
C ASP A 245 2.83 1.29 -15.03
N ILE A 246 3.95 1.17 -15.75
CA ILE A 246 4.57 2.27 -16.48
C ILE A 246 4.74 1.84 -17.94
N GLY A 247 4.11 2.57 -18.86
CA GLY A 247 4.18 2.24 -20.28
C GLY A 247 3.51 3.27 -21.18
N PHE A 248 3.38 2.93 -22.47
CA PHE A 248 2.50 3.68 -23.37
C PHE A 248 1.25 2.88 -23.65
N LYS A 249 0.11 3.57 -23.63
CA LYS A 249 -1.19 3.01 -23.96
C LYS A 249 -2.03 4.10 -24.60
N ASP A 250 -2.70 3.78 -25.71
CA ASP A 250 -3.62 4.69 -26.40
C ASP A 250 -3.02 6.08 -26.66
N GLU A 251 -1.78 6.14 -27.18
CA GLU A 251 -1.02 7.37 -27.47
C GLU A 251 -0.69 8.22 -26.23
N GLU A 252 -0.65 7.61 -25.05
CA GLU A 252 -0.32 8.26 -23.78
C GLU A 252 0.81 7.51 -23.08
N PHE A 253 1.85 8.22 -22.63
CA PHE A 253 2.78 7.69 -21.63
C PHE A 253 2.10 7.75 -20.27
N ARG A 254 1.90 6.63 -19.59
CA ARG A 254 1.22 6.58 -18.29
C ARG A 254 2.06 5.86 -17.26
N ALA A 255 2.12 6.43 -16.06
CA ALA A 255 2.56 5.76 -14.84
C ALA A 255 1.35 5.67 -13.90
N SER A 256 0.89 4.47 -13.60
CA SER A 256 -0.34 4.24 -12.83
C SER A 256 -0.14 3.27 -11.69
N LEU A 257 -0.81 3.54 -10.58
CA LEU A 257 -0.85 2.73 -9.38
C LEU A 257 -2.21 2.06 -9.27
N ALA A 258 -2.22 0.73 -9.20
CA ALA A 258 -3.42 -0.10 -9.05
C ALA A 258 -3.95 -0.09 -7.61
N LEU A 259 -4.30 1.10 -7.10
CA LEU A 259 -4.86 1.29 -5.76
C LEU A 259 -6.15 0.49 -5.55
N GLY A 260 -6.92 0.24 -6.62
CA GLY A 260 -8.12 -0.60 -6.59
C GLY A 260 -7.88 -1.98 -6.01
N LYS A 261 -6.71 -2.60 -6.25
CA LYS A 261 -6.36 -3.91 -5.70
C LYS A 261 -6.35 -3.92 -4.17
N THR A 262 -6.18 -2.76 -3.53
CA THR A 262 -6.18 -2.64 -2.07
C THR A 262 -7.58 -2.44 -1.48
N LYS A 263 -8.61 -2.25 -2.32
CA LYS A 263 -9.97 -1.89 -1.90
C LYS A 263 -10.56 -2.93 -0.94
N ASP A 264 -11.20 -2.44 0.12
CA ASP A 264 -12.03 -3.24 1.01
C ASP A 264 -13.24 -2.40 1.47
N ASP A 265 -14.41 -2.72 0.93
CA ASP A 265 -15.67 -2.01 1.22
C ASP A 265 -16.36 -2.53 2.50
N THR A 266 -15.75 -3.45 3.26
CA THR A 266 -16.31 -3.93 4.52
C THR A 266 -16.51 -2.74 5.46
N PRO A 267 -17.71 -2.52 6.03
CA PRO A 267 -17.92 -1.42 6.96
C PRO A 267 -16.98 -1.53 8.16
N PRO A 268 -16.19 -0.48 8.47
CA PRO A 268 -15.33 -0.48 9.65
C PRO A 268 -16.15 -0.70 10.93
N PHE A 269 -15.61 -1.47 11.88
CA PHE A 269 -16.20 -1.55 13.21
C PHE A 269 -16.06 -0.21 13.92
N VAL A 270 -17.16 0.31 14.45
CA VAL A 270 -17.18 1.54 15.24
C VAL A 270 -17.93 1.27 16.53
N LEU A 271 -17.23 1.46 17.65
CA LEU A 271 -17.80 1.26 18.97
C LEU A 271 -18.82 2.37 19.29
N ASN A 272 -20.02 2.01 19.76
CA ASN A 272 -21.00 3.01 20.16
C ASN A 272 -20.52 3.77 21.41
N THR A 273 -20.94 5.01 21.58
CA THR A 273 -20.55 5.84 22.73
C THR A 273 -20.90 5.21 24.09
N LEU A 274 -22.01 4.47 24.17
CA LEU A 274 -22.43 3.79 25.42
C LEU A 274 -21.55 2.58 25.75
N ASP A 275 -20.95 1.97 24.73
CA ASP A 275 -20.10 0.78 24.88
C ASP A 275 -18.65 1.15 25.24
N LYS A 276 -18.29 2.45 25.19
CA LYS A 276 -16.95 2.93 25.50
C LYS A 276 -16.63 2.79 26.99
N ILE A 277 -15.39 2.42 27.28
CA ILE A 277 -14.85 2.44 28.65
C ILE A 277 -14.72 3.91 29.09
N ILE A 278 -15.23 4.25 30.25
CA ILE A 278 -15.35 5.65 30.66
C ILE A 278 -14.04 6.12 31.30
N ASP A 279 -13.51 5.32 32.21
CA ASP A 279 -12.33 5.57 33.04
C ASP A 279 -11.71 4.25 33.52
N ASP A 280 -10.60 4.34 34.26
CA ASP A 280 -9.88 3.19 34.82
C ASP A 280 -10.76 2.36 35.77
N VAL A 281 -11.70 3.00 36.48
CA VAL A 281 -12.61 2.29 37.38
C VAL A 281 -13.57 1.40 36.59
N HIS A 282 -14.10 1.91 35.47
CA HIS A 282 -14.92 1.12 34.56
C HIS A 282 -14.09 0.00 33.88
N LEU A 283 -12.84 0.26 33.48
CA LEU A 283 -11.94 -0.78 32.96
C LEU A 283 -11.74 -1.91 33.99
N GLN A 284 -11.43 -1.54 35.25
CA GLN A 284 -11.25 -2.49 36.34
C GLN A 284 -12.53 -3.29 36.60
N ALA A 285 -13.70 -2.66 36.56
CA ALA A 285 -14.97 -3.37 36.71
C ALA A 285 -15.21 -4.42 35.61
N ILE A 286 -14.86 -4.10 34.35
CA ILE A 286 -14.94 -5.05 33.24
C ILE A 286 -13.99 -6.23 33.46
N LEU A 287 -12.74 -5.97 33.85
CA LEU A 287 -11.75 -7.02 34.11
C LEU A 287 -12.13 -7.87 35.33
N ALA A 288 -12.69 -7.26 36.38
CA ALA A 288 -13.19 -7.97 37.56
C ALA A 288 -14.40 -8.86 37.23
N SER A 289 -15.34 -8.40 36.40
CA SER A 289 -16.43 -9.23 35.87
C SER A 289 -15.89 -10.46 35.13
N LYS A 290 -14.79 -10.31 34.38
CA LYS A 290 -14.11 -11.46 33.74
C LYS A 290 -13.42 -12.39 34.73
N ALA A 291 -12.95 -11.90 35.88
CA ALA A 291 -12.38 -12.76 36.91
C ALA A 291 -13.40 -13.79 37.44
N ASN A 292 -14.71 -13.52 37.38
CA ASN A 292 -15.75 -14.50 37.74
C ASN A 292 -15.69 -15.75 36.85
N ALA A 293 -15.25 -15.59 35.59
CA ALA A 293 -15.02 -16.71 34.70
C ALA A 293 -13.88 -17.63 35.17
N LEU A 294 -12.98 -17.17 36.04
CA LEU A 294 -11.92 -18.01 36.63
C LEU A 294 -12.48 -19.08 37.56
N ILE A 295 -13.54 -18.77 38.32
CA ILE A 295 -14.23 -19.76 39.15
C ILE A 295 -14.67 -20.90 38.23
N LEU A 296 -15.39 -20.56 37.17
CA LEU A 296 -15.97 -21.55 36.28
C LEU A 296 -14.89 -22.31 35.52
N SER A 297 -13.89 -21.65 34.94
CA SER A 297 -12.82 -22.34 34.19
C SER A 297 -11.94 -23.25 35.05
N SER A 298 -11.89 -23.03 36.37
CA SER A 298 -11.16 -23.92 37.27
C SER A 298 -11.80 -25.32 37.41
N LEU A 299 -13.10 -25.46 37.14
CA LEU A 299 -13.82 -26.75 37.18
C LEU A 299 -13.40 -27.71 36.07
N THR A 300 -12.92 -27.19 34.94
CA THR A 300 -12.57 -27.99 33.75
C THR A 300 -11.08 -28.06 33.48
N THR A 301 -10.29 -27.14 34.03
CA THR A 301 -8.84 -27.14 33.83
C THR A 301 -8.15 -28.28 34.59
N THR A 302 -7.03 -28.75 34.05
CA THR A 302 -6.12 -29.69 34.74
C THR A 302 -4.87 -29.00 35.30
N THR A 303 -4.64 -27.75 34.93
CA THR A 303 -3.43 -27.00 35.31
C THR A 303 -3.77 -25.60 35.78
N SER A 304 -4.28 -24.76 34.89
CA SER A 304 -4.42 -23.32 35.13
C SER A 304 -5.79 -22.85 34.64
N PRO A 305 -6.58 -22.12 35.44
CA PRO A 305 -7.82 -21.51 35.02
C PRO A 305 -7.54 -20.39 34.01
N PHE A 306 -8.59 -19.94 33.34
CA PHE A 306 -8.51 -18.90 32.33
C PHE A 306 -9.68 -17.94 32.38
N ILE A 307 -9.45 -16.73 31.88
CA ILE A 307 -10.51 -15.81 31.46
C ILE A 307 -10.52 -15.71 29.94
N GLU A 308 -11.68 -15.36 29.39
CA GLU A 308 -11.85 -15.15 27.95
C GLU A 308 -12.18 -13.69 27.65
N LEU A 309 -11.43 -13.10 26.72
CA LEU A 309 -11.77 -11.82 26.12
C LEU A 309 -12.26 -12.06 24.69
N ASN A 310 -13.54 -11.74 24.45
CA ASN A 310 -14.11 -11.73 23.11
C ASN A 310 -13.66 -10.48 22.32
N ALA A 311 -13.91 -10.46 21.00
CA ALA A 311 -13.49 -9.36 20.14
C ALA A 311 -14.12 -8.03 20.55
N PHE A 312 -15.35 -8.04 21.05
CA PHE A 312 -16.02 -6.82 21.52
C PHE A 312 -15.30 -6.20 22.72
N THR A 313 -14.97 -7.00 23.74
CA THR A 313 -14.23 -6.55 24.93
C THR A 313 -12.85 -6.02 24.55
N LEU A 314 -12.12 -6.72 23.69
CA LEU A 314 -10.83 -6.23 23.19
C LEU A 314 -10.97 -4.91 22.43
N ASN A 315 -11.99 -4.75 21.59
CA ASN A 315 -12.22 -3.51 20.86
C ASN A 315 -12.55 -2.33 21.78
N ARG A 316 -13.24 -2.57 22.91
CA ARG A 316 -13.45 -1.56 23.96
C ARG A 316 -12.11 -1.13 24.58
N MET A 317 -11.22 -2.08 24.84
CA MET A 317 -9.88 -1.82 25.39
C MET A 317 -9.01 -1.06 24.38
N PHE A 318 -8.93 -1.52 23.13
CA PHE A 318 -8.21 -0.83 22.04
C PHE A 318 -8.67 0.62 21.91
N GLU A 319 -9.98 0.87 21.88
CA GLU A 319 -10.50 2.24 21.80
C GLU A 319 -10.13 3.08 23.02
N TYR A 320 -10.19 2.51 24.23
CA TYR A 320 -9.82 3.19 25.48
C TYR A 320 -8.35 3.63 25.47
N PHE A 321 -7.43 2.71 25.19
CA PHE A 321 -5.99 2.97 25.20
C PHE A 321 -5.54 3.89 24.06
N LEU A 322 -6.20 3.83 22.90
CA LEU A 322 -5.88 4.70 21.76
C LEU A 322 -6.62 6.05 21.80
N ARG A 323 -7.57 6.25 22.73
CA ARG A 323 -8.46 7.43 22.74
C ARG A 323 -7.71 8.76 22.77
N GLU A 324 -6.69 8.85 23.61
CA GLU A 324 -5.93 10.10 23.79
C GLU A 324 -5.08 10.46 22.56
N GLN A 325 -4.82 9.48 21.70
CA GLN A 325 -4.01 9.64 20.49
C GLN A 325 -4.86 10.03 19.27
N GLN A 326 -6.19 9.94 19.38
CA GLN A 326 -7.09 10.30 18.30
C GLN A 326 -7.05 11.81 18.01
N VAL A 327 -6.81 12.17 16.75
CA VAL A 327 -6.90 13.57 16.29
C VAL A 327 -8.35 14.09 16.32
N SER A 328 -9.31 13.20 16.10
CA SER A 328 -10.73 13.43 16.28
C SER A 328 -11.44 12.11 16.60
N SER A 329 -12.66 12.16 17.15
CA SER A 329 -13.37 10.95 17.58
C SER A 329 -13.45 9.89 16.47
N GLY A 330 -12.80 8.74 16.68
CA GLY A 330 -12.76 7.61 15.75
C GLY A 330 -11.65 7.68 14.70
N VAL A 331 -10.78 8.70 14.74
CA VAL A 331 -9.71 8.93 13.76
C VAL A 331 -8.37 9.05 14.47
N MET A 332 -7.44 8.16 14.14
CA MET A 332 -6.07 8.17 14.68
C MET A 332 -5.22 9.24 14.02
N GLN A 333 -5.35 9.39 12.71
CA GLN A 333 -4.53 10.31 11.93
C GLN A 333 -5.31 10.84 10.74
N GLU A 334 -5.07 12.11 10.42
CA GLU A 334 -5.52 12.73 9.18
C GLU A 334 -4.31 13.33 8.45
N ILE A 335 -4.23 13.05 7.16
CA ILE A 335 -3.20 13.56 6.26
C ILE A 335 -3.93 14.26 5.12
N GLU A 336 -3.71 15.56 4.95
CA GLU A 336 -4.17 16.29 3.77
C GLU A 336 -3.36 15.81 2.56
N LEU A 337 -4.05 15.23 1.59
CA LEU A 337 -3.50 14.80 0.31
C LEU A 337 -3.81 15.88 -0.72
N PHE A 338 -2.79 16.69 -1.08
CA PHE A 338 -2.99 17.89 -1.91
C PHE A 338 -4.02 18.86 -1.29
N GLU A 339 -4.48 19.86 -2.04
CA GLU A 339 -5.39 20.88 -1.50
C GLU A 339 -6.84 20.39 -1.26
N ASN A 340 -7.26 19.30 -1.91
CA ASN A 340 -8.69 18.91 -2.00
C ASN A 340 -9.03 17.54 -1.38
N TYR A 341 -8.04 16.71 -1.04
CA TYR A 341 -8.30 15.37 -0.53
C TYR A 341 -7.71 15.21 0.86
N LYS A 342 -8.28 14.28 1.61
CA LYS A 342 -7.69 13.85 2.88
C LYS A 342 -7.72 12.34 2.98
N MET A 343 -6.70 11.82 3.63
CA MET A 343 -6.61 10.44 4.06
C MET A 343 -6.79 10.39 5.56
N SER A 344 -7.71 9.55 6.03
CA SER A 344 -8.00 9.35 7.44
C SER A 344 -7.72 7.89 7.80
N ALA A 345 -6.84 7.67 8.78
CA ALA A 345 -6.68 6.36 9.42
C ALA A 345 -7.63 6.29 10.62
N LEU A 346 -8.56 5.34 10.61
CA LEU A 346 -9.51 5.15 11.70
C LEU A 346 -8.89 4.35 12.85
N VAL A 347 -9.59 4.32 13.99
CA VAL A 347 -9.18 3.51 15.15
C VAL A 347 -9.10 2.02 14.74
N PRO A 348 -7.95 1.36 14.97
CA PRO A 348 -7.80 -0.07 14.73
C PRO A 348 -8.77 -0.90 15.58
N TYR A 349 -9.22 -2.02 15.03
CA TYR A 349 -10.08 -2.97 15.74
C TYR A 349 -9.67 -4.43 15.48
N VAL A 350 -9.90 -5.27 16.46
CA VAL A 350 -9.62 -6.70 16.44
C VAL A 350 -10.84 -7.47 15.95
N THR A 351 -10.57 -8.50 15.14
CA THR A 351 -11.49 -9.60 14.84
C THR A 351 -10.82 -10.91 15.19
N MET A 352 -11.56 -11.82 15.81
CA MET A 352 -11.11 -13.17 16.14
C MET A 352 -12.15 -14.13 15.57
N SER A 353 -11.82 -14.82 14.48
CA SER A 353 -12.66 -15.89 13.91
C SER A 353 -11.87 -17.20 13.97
N ASP A 354 -10.74 -17.27 13.27
CA ASP A 354 -9.77 -18.37 13.40
C ASP A 354 -8.36 -17.89 13.75
N VAL A 355 -8.06 -16.62 13.46
CA VAL A 355 -6.78 -15.96 13.73
C VAL A 355 -7.09 -14.63 14.42
N PHE A 356 -6.15 -14.15 15.23
CA PHE A 356 -6.21 -12.81 15.79
C PHE A 356 -5.80 -11.80 14.71
N THR A 357 -6.75 -11.02 14.20
CA THR A 357 -6.50 -10.05 13.13
C THR A 357 -6.77 -8.64 13.62
N ILE A 358 -5.78 -7.75 13.47
CA ILE A 358 -5.93 -6.31 13.68
C ILE A 358 -6.31 -5.66 12.35
N ASN A 359 -7.40 -4.92 12.33
CA ASN A 359 -7.93 -4.23 11.17
C ASN A 359 -7.68 -2.73 11.34
N ILE A 360 -7.01 -2.11 10.38
CA ILE A 360 -6.75 -0.67 10.34
C ILE A 360 -7.48 -0.10 9.12
N PRO A 361 -8.63 0.56 9.31
CA PRO A 361 -9.37 1.15 8.21
C PRO A 361 -8.71 2.45 7.75
N LEU A 362 -8.57 2.61 6.43
CA LEU A 362 -8.12 3.83 5.79
C LEU A 362 -9.20 4.34 4.83
N ILE A 363 -9.46 5.64 4.88
CA ILE A 363 -10.41 6.32 3.98
C ILE A 363 -9.68 7.45 3.28
N ILE A 364 -9.78 7.51 1.96
CA ILE A 364 -9.40 8.68 1.16
C ILE A 364 -10.70 9.33 0.67
N GLU A 365 -10.91 10.61 0.97
CA GLU A 365 -12.12 11.33 0.57
C GLU A 365 -11.82 12.74 0.04
N ASP A 366 -12.71 13.22 -0.85
CA ASP A 366 -12.79 14.62 -1.27
C ASP A 366 -13.31 15.46 -0.09
N ILE A 367 -12.54 16.48 0.31
CA ILE A 367 -12.88 17.38 1.44
C ILE A 367 -14.19 18.12 1.18
N GLY A 368 -14.53 18.39 -0.09
CA GLY A 368 -15.75 19.07 -0.51
C GLY A 368 -16.97 18.15 -0.68
N ASP A 369 -16.77 16.84 -0.81
CA ASP A 369 -17.83 15.86 -1.06
C ASP A 369 -17.47 14.45 -0.53
N ASN A 370 -17.85 14.17 0.72
CA ASN A 370 -17.60 12.89 1.39
C ASN A 370 -18.29 11.67 0.74
N THR A 371 -19.13 11.86 -0.29
CA THR A 371 -19.67 10.72 -1.07
C THR A 371 -18.65 10.17 -2.05
N LYS A 372 -17.65 10.98 -2.44
CA LYS A 372 -16.51 10.55 -3.25
C LYS A 372 -15.40 10.07 -2.34
N ARG A 373 -15.32 8.76 -2.19
CA ARG A 373 -14.36 8.14 -1.28
C ARG A 373 -13.85 6.81 -1.79
N PHE A 374 -12.65 6.48 -1.35
CA PHE A 374 -12.03 5.18 -1.45
C PHE A 374 -11.81 4.63 -0.04
N GLN A 375 -12.08 3.34 0.15
CA GLN A 375 -11.91 2.66 1.43
C GLN A 375 -11.07 1.41 1.25
N THR A 376 -10.14 1.21 2.17
CA THR A 376 -9.39 -0.03 2.34
C THR A 376 -9.28 -0.36 3.82
N ILE A 377 -9.05 -1.64 4.12
CA ILE A 377 -8.74 -2.11 5.47
C ILE A 377 -7.45 -2.90 5.36
N ILE A 378 -6.44 -2.41 6.07
CA ILE A 378 -5.21 -3.16 6.30
C ILE A 378 -5.50 -4.19 7.39
N LYS A 379 -5.44 -5.46 7.04
CA LYS A 379 -5.65 -6.60 7.94
C LYS A 379 -4.30 -7.17 8.31
N ILE A 380 -3.99 -7.22 9.59
CA ILE A 380 -2.74 -7.73 10.10
C ILE A 380 -3.01 -8.98 10.91
N ASP A 381 -2.55 -10.12 10.41
CA ASP A 381 -2.55 -11.36 11.17
C ASP A 381 -1.51 -11.26 12.27
N ALA A 382 -1.92 -11.53 13.50
CA ALA A 382 -1.10 -11.30 14.67
C ALA A 382 -1.20 -12.44 15.69
N THR A 383 -0.19 -12.52 16.56
CA THR A 383 -0.11 -13.50 17.64
C THR A 383 0.05 -12.75 18.96
N PRO A 384 -0.95 -12.80 19.85
CA PRO A 384 -0.80 -12.27 21.20
C PRO A 384 0.06 -13.20 22.05
N GLU A 385 0.96 -12.62 22.85
CA GLU A 385 1.80 -13.32 23.81
C GLU A 385 2.13 -12.41 25.01
N MET A 386 2.55 -13.01 26.12
CA MET A 386 3.12 -12.26 27.24
C MET A 386 4.63 -12.07 27.04
N ASP A 387 5.10 -10.83 27.13
CA ASP A 387 6.52 -10.47 27.10
C ASP A 387 6.87 -9.73 28.40
N GLY A 388 7.31 -10.48 29.42
CA GLY A 388 7.48 -9.95 30.77
C GLY A 388 6.13 -9.58 31.39
N ASN A 389 5.95 -8.31 31.76
CA ASN A 389 4.70 -7.80 32.35
C ASN A 389 3.72 -7.26 31.29
N ASP A 390 4.11 -7.28 30.01
CA ASP A 390 3.36 -6.64 28.93
C ASP A 390 2.61 -7.68 28.09
N LEU A 391 1.41 -7.32 27.61
CA LEU A 391 0.74 -8.09 26.57
C LEU A 391 1.22 -7.57 25.22
N LYS A 392 1.95 -8.40 24.49
CA LYS A 392 2.55 -8.08 23.19
C LYS A 392 1.79 -8.79 22.08
N ILE A 393 1.39 -8.06 21.06
CA ILE A 393 0.74 -8.58 19.87
C ILE A 393 1.74 -8.48 18.72
N ASN A 394 2.41 -9.60 18.46
CA ASN A 394 3.36 -9.73 17.37
C ASN A 394 2.63 -9.80 16.03
N LEU A 395 3.13 -9.05 15.05
CA LEU A 395 2.51 -8.95 13.74
C LEU A 395 3.20 -9.91 12.77
N ASN A 396 2.43 -10.78 12.12
CA ASN A 396 2.95 -11.85 11.29
C ASN A 396 2.88 -11.51 9.79
N ALA A 397 1.70 -11.12 9.31
CA ALA A 397 1.45 -10.87 7.90
C ALA A 397 0.42 -9.75 7.74
N LEU A 398 0.53 -8.99 6.65
CA LEU A 398 -0.38 -7.90 6.34
C LEU A 398 -1.07 -8.16 5.00
N THR A 399 -2.38 -7.90 4.94
CA THR A 399 -3.20 -8.03 3.73
C THR A 399 -4.05 -6.77 3.57
N ALA A 400 -4.21 -6.26 2.35
CA ALA A 400 -5.16 -5.18 2.05
C ALA A 400 -5.85 -5.45 0.70
N GLY A 401 -7.15 -5.75 0.70
CA GLY A 401 -7.82 -6.24 -0.50
C GLY A 401 -7.16 -7.52 -1.04
N GLU A 402 -6.60 -7.46 -2.25
CA GLU A 402 -5.92 -8.57 -2.93
C GLU A 402 -4.39 -8.58 -2.72
N VAL A 403 -3.84 -7.57 -2.04
CA VAL A 403 -2.40 -7.42 -1.85
C VAL A 403 -1.95 -8.02 -0.52
N THR A 404 -0.74 -8.55 -0.47
CA THR A 404 -0.16 -9.14 0.74
C THR A 404 1.28 -8.66 0.91
N LEU A 405 1.67 -8.43 2.16
CA LEU A 405 3.00 -8.03 2.55
C LEU A 405 3.51 -8.94 3.68
N THR A 406 4.78 -9.33 3.57
CA THR A 406 5.44 -10.17 4.56
C THR A 406 5.98 -9.36 5.73
N GLU A 407 6.32 -10.05 6.82
CA GLU A 407 6.78 -9.49 8.11
C GLU A 407 7.90 -8.43 7.99
N GLU A 408 8.82 -8.59 7.01
CA GLU A 408 9.99 -7.71 6.81
C GLU A 408 9.61 -6.23 6.58
N HIS A 409 8.39 -5.96 6.14
CA HIS A 409 7.94 -4.63 5.75
C HIS A 409 6.80 -4.07 6.63
N ILE A 410 6.28 -4.84 7.57
CA ILE A 410 5.17 -4.44 8.46
C ILE A 410 5.59 -3.30 9.40
N GLY A 411 6.81 -3.36 9.94
CA GLY A 411 7.32 -2.35 10.88
C GLY A 411 7.29 -0.93 10.32
N ASN A 412 7.58 -0.76 9.02
CA ASN A 412 7.56 0.55 8.35
C ASN A 412 6.13 1.11 8.16
N ILE A 413 5.13 0.23 8.00
CA ILE A 413 3.72 0.63 7.90
C ILE A 413 3.20 1.07 9.27
N LEU A 414 3.59 0.39 10.34
CA LEU A 414 3.23 0.81 11.70
C LEU A 414 3.79 2.17 12.06
N THR A 415 4.98 2.54 11.57
CA THR A 415 5.52 3.90 11.74
C THR A 415 4.58 4.96 11.18
N MET A 416 3.77 4.64 10.15
CA MET A 416 2.76 5.58 9.63
C MET A 416 1.65 5.87 10.64
N LEU A 417 1.27 4.89 11.48
CA LEU A 417 0.29 5.07 12.56
C LEU A 417 0.85 5.91 13.73
N GLY A 418 2.14 6.25 13.66
CA GLY A 418 2.88 7.04 14.64
C GLY A 418 3.61 6.16 15.65
N ASP A 419 4.86 6.51 15.95
CA ASP A 419 5.57 5.98 17.12
C ASP A 419 4.83 6.43 18.38
N ASN A 420 4.25 5.48 19.12
CA ASN A 420 3.55 5.76 20.36
C ASN A 420 3.84 4.68 21.41
N GLU A 421 3.41 4.90 22.66
CA GLU A 421 3.68 3.95 23.75
C GLU A 421 3.07 2.56 23.52
N MET A 422 2.05 2.45 22.65
CA MET A 422 1.38 1.20 22.31
C MET A 422 1.99 0.51 21.09
N ILE A 423 2.75 1.19 20.21
CA ILE A 423 3.39 0.58 19.04
C ILE A 423 4.90 0.58 19.24
N LYS A 424 5.48 -0.56 19.60
CA LYS A 424 6.91 -0.72 19.91
C LYS A 424 7.49 -1.90 19.17
N ASP A 425 8.66 -1.70 18.57
CA ASP A 425 9.45 -2.74 17.91
C ASP A 425 8.64 -3.59 16.89
N GLY A 426 7.69 -2.98 16.18
CA GLY A 426 6.87 -3.68 15.18
C GLY A 426 5.70 -4.50 15.76
N ALA A 427 5.36 -4.30 17.03
CA ALA A 427 4.24 -4.96 17.71
C ALA A 427 3.32 -3.93 18.39
N PHE A 428 2.08 -4.34 18.67
CA PHE A 428 1.24 -3.61 19.63
C PHE A 428 1.56 -4.11 21.04
N VAL A 429 1.85 -3.21 21.97
CA VAL A 429 2.25 -3.53 23.34
C VAL A 429 1.30 -2.83 24.31
N PHE A 430 0.64 -3.61 25.15
CA PHE A 430 -0.07 -3.12 26.32
C PHE A 430 0.85 -3.22 27.53
N GLU A 431 1.43 -2.08 27.92
CA GLU A 431 2.39 -2.04 29.02
C GLU A 431 1.75 -2.35 30.36
N ASN A 432 2.49 -3.09 31.18
CA ASN A 432 2.14 -3.47 32.55
C ASN A 432 0.77 -4.16 32.63
N PHE A 433 0.38 -4.90 31.58
CA PHE A 433 -0.87 -5.62 31.52
C PHE A 433 -0.99 -6.63 32.67
N ASP A 434 0.09 -7.36 32.99
CA ASP A 434 0.12 -8.27 34.14
C ASP A 434 0.01 -7.54 35.48
N GLU A 435 0.55 -6.32 35.61
CA GLU A 435 0.40 -5.53 36.83
C GLU A 435 -1.04 -5.01 37.02
N GLN A 436 -1.70 -4.62 35.92
CA GLN A 436 -3.11 -4.22 35.94
C GLN A 436 -4.01 -5.40 36.33
N MET A 437 -3.70 -6.60 35.84
CA MET A 437 -4.39 -7.84 36.21
C MET A 437 -4.07 -8.26 37.64
N SER A 438 -2.82 -8.07 38.09
CA SER A 438 -2.39 -8.33 39.47
C SER A 438 -3.08 -7.42 40.47
N ALA A 439 -3.39 -6.18 40.10
CA ALA A 439 -4.21 -5.29 40.93
C ALA A 439 -5.65 -5.79 41.12
N ALA A 440 -6.13 -6.63 40.21
CA ALA A 440 -7.37 -7.38 40.34
C ALA A 440 -7.17 -8.80 40.92
N GLY A 441 -5.98 -9.11 41.45
CA GLY A 441 -5.67 -10.37 42.12
C GLY A 441 -5.26 -11.52 41.19
N MET A 442 -4.97 -11.24 39.92
CA MET A 442 -4.66 -12.28 38.92
C MET A 442 -3.21 -12.18 38.43
N SER A 443 -2.47 -13.29 38.44
CA SER A 443 -1.13 -13.36 37.83
C SER A 443 -1.18 -14.16 36.53
N ILE A 444 -0.81 -13.55 35.41
CA ILE A 444 -0.92 -14.16 34.09
C ILE A 444 0.22 -15.16 33.87
N GLU A 445 -0.13 -16.38 33.48
CA GLU A 445 0.84 -17.40 33.05
C GLU A 445 1.08 -17.32 31.54
N ASN A 446 0.01 -17.25 30.75
CA ASN A 446 0.10 -17.26 29.29
C ASN A 446 -1.16 -16.70 28.64
N VAL A 447 -1.08 -16.34 27.36
CA VAL A 447 -2.20 -15.88 26.54
C VAL A 447 -2.23 -16.65 25.24
N VAL A 448 -3.41 -17.16 24.86
CA VAL A 448 -3.60 -17.97 23.64
C VAL A 448 -4.95 -17.69 23.00
N MET A 449 -5.04 -17.74 21.68
CA MET A 449 -6.31 -17.64 20.96
C MET A 449 -6.96 -19.04 20.87
N VAL A 450 -8.19 -19.19 21.36
CA VAL A 450 -8.97 -20.44 21.35
C VAL A 450 -10.43 -20.10 21.05
N ASN A 451 -11.07 -20.85 20.14
CA ASN A 451 -12.50 -20.71 19.80
C ASN A 451 -12.95 -19.24 19.58
N SER A 452 -12.20 -18.48 18.78
CA SER A 452 -12.49 -17.06 18.48
C SER A 452 -12.41 -16.11 19.69
N LYS A 453 -11.79 -16.53 20.79
CA LYS A 453 -11.60 -15.75 22.02
C LYS A 453 -10.12 -15.74 22.43
N LEU A 454 -9.71 -14.68 23.13
CA LEU A 454 -8.40 -14.60 23.74
C LEU A 454 -8.47 -15.20 25.15
N ARG A 455 -7.92 -16.41 25.34
CA ARG A 455 -7.77 -17.05 26.66
C ARG A 455 -6.52 -16.52 27.36
N ILE A 456 -6.71 -15.95 28.53
CA ILE A 456 -5.63 -15.53 29.43
C ILE A 456 -5.61 -16.54 30.57
N TYR A 457 -4.57 -17.37 30.62
CA TYR A 457 -4.36 -18.34 31.68
C TYR A 457 -3.76 -17.65 32.91
N VAL A 458 -4.33 -17.93 34.08
CA VAL A 458 -3.96 -17.30 35.34
C VAL A 458 -3.41 -18.36 36.28
N THR A 459 -2.37 -18.00 37.02
CA THR A 459 -1.77 -18.87 38.04
C THR A 459 -2.66 -18.89 39.29
N LEU A 460 -3.03 -20.09 39.76
CA LEU A 460 -3.73 -20.27 41.02
C LEU A 460 -2.80 -20.17 42.23
N ASN A 461 -3.39 -20.05 43.42
CA ASN A 461 -2.65 -20.19 44.66
C ASN A 461 -2.06 -21.61 44.80
N ASP A 462 -0.74 -21.74 44.64
CA ASP A 462 0.02 -22.99 44.83
C ASP A 462 -0.18 -23.65 46.21
N GLY A 463 -0.75 -22.92 47.18
CA GLY A 463 -1.05 -23.40 48.53
C GLY A 463 -2.26 -24.32 48.64
N ILE A 464 -3.15 -24.35 47.64
CA ILE A 464 -4.41 -25.10 47.66
C ILE A 464 -4.44 -26.11 46.50
N PRO A 465 -4.69 -27.40 46.75
CA PRO A 465 -4.86 -28.38 45.67
C PRO A 465 -6.03 -27.99 44.74
N LEU A 466 -5.82 -28.09 43.42
CA LEU A 466 -6.86 -27.80 42.42
C LEU A 466 -8.14 -28.63 42.64
N GLU A 467 -8.01 -29.89 43.08
CA GLU A 467 -9.16 -30.75 43.41
C GLU A 467 -10.01 -30.17 44.56
N ASP A 468 -9.38 -29.55 45.56
CA ASP A 468 -10.11 -28.93 46.68
C ASP A 468 -10.83 -27.65 46.21
N ILE A 469 -10.22 -26.90 45.29
CA ILE A 469 -10.85 -25.73 44.64
C ILE A 469 -12.06 -26.18 43.81
N GLN A 470 -11.90 -27.21 42.98
CA GLN A 470 -12.97 -27.74 42.13
C GLN A 470 -14.17 -28.22 42.96
N ASN A 471 -13.91 -28.97 44.04
CA ASN A 471 -14.97 -29.44 44.94
C ASN A 471 -15.72 -28.28 45.60
N ALA A 472 -15.02 -27.24 46.07
CA ALA A 472 -15.66 -26.08 46.68
C ALA A 472 -16.56 -25.33 45.68
N ILE A 473 -16.13 -25.25 44.42
CA ILE A 473 -16.90 -24.57 43.38
C ILE A 473 -18.12 -25.39 42.96
N GLU A 474 -17.99 -26.72 42.87
CA GLU A 474 -19.13 -27.60 42.63
C GLU A 474 -20.17 -27.47 43.76
N ASP A 475 -19.74 -27.47 45.03
CA ASP A 475 -20.61 -27.24 46.19
C ASP A 475 -21.33 -25.87 46.12
N VAL A 476 -20.64 -24.83 45.64
CA VAL A 476 -21.22 -23.49 45.42
C VAL A 476 -22.28 -23.50 44.32
N LEU A 477 -21.98 -24.12 43.18
CA LEU A 477 -22.95 -24.23 42.08
C LEU A 477 -24.19 -25.03 42.50
N ASP A 478 -24.01 -26.12 43.24
CA ASP A 478 -25.09 -26.92 43.84
C ASP A 478 -25.94 -26.12 44.85
N ALA A 479 -25.37 -25.13 45.52
CA ALA A 479 -26.10 -24.28 46.47
C ALA A 479 -26.99 -23.24 45.78
N ILE A 480 -26.60 -22.76 44.59
CA ILE A 480 -27.32 -21.71 43.84
C ILE A 480 -28.17 -22.26 42.69
N VAL A 481 -28.09 -23.56 42.40
CA VAL A 481 -28.88 -24.20 41.34
C VAL A 481 -30.39 -24.05 41.58
N ASP A 482 -31.15 -23.92 40.50
CA ASP A 482 -32.61 -23.73 40.52
C ASP A 482 -33.08 -22.50 41.34
N ASN A 483 -32.26 -21.46 41.44
CA ASN A 483 -32.62 -20.23 42.14
C ASN A 483 -33.83 -19.56 41.44
N PRO A 484 -34.97 -19.37 42.12
CA PRO A 484 -36.18 -18.82 41.51
C PRO A 484 -36.06 -17.33 41.13
N GLU A 485 -35.00 -16.65 41.56
CA GLU A 485 -34.72 -15.27 41.20
C GLU A 485 -33.96 -15.14 39.87
N TYR A 486 -33.34 -16.23 39.39
CA TYR A 486 -32.62 -16.25 38.12
C TYR A 486 -33.55 -16.41 36.92
N SER A 487 -33.08 -15.93 35.78
CA SER A 487 -33.73 -16.20 34.50
C SER A 487 -33.71 -17.72 34.21
N PRO A 488 -34.69 -18.23 33.44
CA PRO A 488 -34.67 -19.62 33.00
C PRO A 488 -33.37 -19.99 32.28
N GLU A 489 -32.85 -19.09 31.45
CA GLU A 489 -31.62 -19.30 30.69
C GLU A 489 -30.40 -19.47 31.60
N LEU A 490 -30.28 -18.65 32.66
CA LEU A 490 -29.19 -18.77 33.64
C LEU A 490 -29.30 -20.07 34.45
N ASN A 491 -30.50 -20.43 34.90
CA ASN A 491 -30.71 -21.70 35.62
C ASN A 491 -30.40 -22.91 34.74
N ASP A 492 -30.79 -22.89 33.47
CA ASP A 492 -30.49 -23.97 32.52
C ASP A 492 -28.97 -24.10 32.32
N ALA A 493 -28.24 -22.98 32.19
CA ALA A 493 -26.78 -22.98 32.05
C ALA A 493 -26.04 -23.54 33.29
N ILE A 494 -26.45 -23.15 34.50
CA ILE A 494 -25.87 -23.69 35.75
C ILE A 494 -26.14 -25.20 35.85
N ASN A 495 -27.38 -25.62 35.58
CA ASN A 495 -27.77 -27.02 35.59
C ASN A 495 -26.97 -27.85 34.57
N ASP A 496 -26.75 -27.31 33.37
CA ASP A 496 -25.99 -27.99 32.33
C ASP A 496 -24.52 -28.22 32.74
N VAL A 497 -23.89 -27.26 33.42
CA VAL A 497 -22.53 -27.44 33.97
C VAL A 497 -22.50 -28.56 35.01
N ILE A 498 -23.39 -28.52 36.01
CA ILE A 498 -23.45 -29.55 37.07
C ILE A 498 -23.71 -30.94 36.48
N ASN A 499 -24.62 -31.03 35.51
CA ASN A 499 -24.95 -32.29 34.84
C ASN A 499 -23.75 -32.85 34.06
N ASN A 500 -23.00 -32.00 33.35
CA ASN A 500 -21.83 -32.44 32.57
C ASN A 500 -20.62 -32.79 33.44
N LEU A 501 -20.42 -32.13 34.58
CA LEU A 501 -19.38 -32.50 35.55
C LEU A 501 -19.64 -33.90 36.14
N ASN A 502 -20.91 -34.24 36.35
CA ASN A 502 -21.33 -35.50 36.94
C ASN A 502 -21.59 -36.63 35.92
N ASP A 503 -21.53 -36.35 34.61
CA ASP A 503 -21.70 -37.33 33.54
C ASP A 503 -20.33 -37.84 33.01
N PRO A 504 -20.00 -39.14 33.14
CA PRO A 504 -18.78 -39.71 32.58
C PRO A 504 -18.64 -39.59 31.05
N GLU A 505 -19.73 -39.34 30.32
CA GLU A 505 -19.73 -39.07 28.87
C GLU A 505 -19.99 -37.58 28.54
N GLY A 506 -20.08 -36.71 29.55
CA GLY A 506 -20.33 -35.28 29.42
C GLY A 506 -19.14 -34.50 28.85
N ASP A 507 -19.42 -33.27 28.41
CA ASP A 507 -18.42 -32.30 27.95
C ASP A 507 -18.45 -31.06 28.85
N PRO A 508 -17.78 -31.12 30.02
CA PRO A 508 -17.85 -30.02 30.99
C PRO A 508 -17.17 -28.76 30.47
N GLU A 509 -16.19 -28.85 29.55
CA GLU A 509 -15.56 -27.67 28.95
C GLU A 509 -16.56 -26.91 28.08
N GLN A 510 -17.29 -27.62 27.20
CA GLN A 510 -18.34 -26.99 26.40
C GLN A 510 -19.47 -26.42 27.27
N ALA A 511 -19.90 -27.13 28.31
CA ALA A 511 -20.95 -26.63 29.21
C ALA A 511 -20.54 -25.33 29.91
N ILE A 512 -19.27 -25.21 30.30
CA ILE A 512 -18.74 -23.98 30.90
C ILE A 512 -18.60 -22.86 29.85
N GLU A 513 -18.18 -23.16 28.62
CA GLU A 513 -18.19 -22.19 27.53
C GLU A 513 -19.59 -21.62 27.27
N ASP A 514 -20.60 -22.49 27.23
CA ASP A 514 -22.01 -22.11 27.03
C ASP A 514 -22.55 -21.28 28.22
N PHE A 515 -22.14 -21.62 29.46
CA PHE A 515 -22.48 -20.83 30.64
C PHE A 515 -21.81 -19.44 30.59
N LEU A 516 -20.53 -19.36 30.22
CA LEU A 516 -19.85 -18.07 30.07
C LEU A 516 -20.49 -17.20 28.99
N GLU A 517 -20.94 -17.77 27.87
CA GLU A 517 -21.70 -17.04 26.85
C GLU A 517 -23.04 -16.54 27.37
N THR A 518 -23.75 -17.37 28.14
CA THR A 518 -25.01 -16.97 28.80
C THR A 518 -24.78 -15.81 29.77
N LEU A 519 -23.72 -15.89 30.58
CA LEU A 519 -23.33 -14.85 31.54
C LEU A 519 -22.99 -13.52 30.85
N GLU A 520 -22.31 -13.56 29.70
CA GLU A 520 -22.04 -12.37 28.89
C GLU A 520 -23.31 -11.71 28.33
N GLY A 521 -24.39 -12.47 28.15
CA GLY A 521 -25.69 -11.97 27.68
C GLY A 521 -26.58 -11.34 28.75
N LEU A 522 -26.24 -11.51 30.03
CA LEU A 522 -27.00 -10.98 31.18
C LEU A 522 -26.80 -9.48 31.35
N SER A 523 -27.75 -8.79 32.00
CA SER A 523 -27.56 -7.39 32.41
C SER A 523 -26.50 -7.26 33.50
N ASP A 524 -25.90 -6.08 33.65
CA ASP A 524 -24.94 -5.81 34.73
C ASP A 524 -25.53 -6.12 36.12
N GLU A 525 -26.84 -5.89 36.32
CA GLU A 525 -27.52 -6.20 37.58
C GLU A 525 -27.68 -7.71 37.81
N GLU A 526 -27.98 -8.47 36.75
CA GLU A 526 -28.09 -9.94 36.80
C GLU A 526 -26.73 -10.60 37.02
N GLN A 527 -25.67 -10.10 36.36
CA GLN A 527 -24.30 -10.56 36.56
C GLN A 527 -23.83 -10.28 37.99
N GLN A 528 -24.15 -9.09 38.53
CA GLN A 528 -23.82 -8.73 39.91
C GLN A 528 -24.58 -9.61 40.91
N GLN A 529 -25.86 -9.90 40.67
CA GLN A 529 -26.65 -10.76 41.54
C GLN A 529 -26.06 -12.18 41.59
N LEU A 530 -25.77 -12.78 40.43
CA LEU A 530 -25.11 -14.08 40.36
C LEU A 530 -23.78 -14.07 41.11
N PHE A 531 -22.99 -13.00 40.97
CA PHE A 531 -21.72 -12.87 41.68
C PHE A 531 -21.90 -12.80 43.21
N ASP A 532 -22.83 -11.97 43.68
CA ASP A 532 -23.11 -11.83 45.12
C ASP A 532 -23.56 -13.18 45.71
N ASP A 533 -24.40 -13.93 44.98
CA ASP A 533 -24.87 -15.25 45.38
C ASP A 533 -23.74 -16.30 45.38
N LEU A 534 -22.83 -16.26 44.39
CA LEU A 534 -21.63 -17.11 44.37
C LEU A 534 -20.75 -16.83 45.59
N VAL A 535 -20.49 -15.56 45.91
CA VAL A 535 -19.69 -15.15 47.07
C VAL A 535 -20.36 -15.58 48.39
N GLU A 536 -21.67 -15.39 48.54
CA GLU A 536 -22.42 -15.84 49.72
C GLU A 536 -22.36 -17.37 49.86
N ALA A 537 -22.47 -18.11 48.75
CA ALA A 537 -22.34 -19.56 48.75
C ALA A 537 -20.93 -20.02 49.14
N PHE A 538 -19.88 -19.30 48.72
CA PHE A 538 -18.51 -19.60 49.14
C PHE A 538 -18.30 -19.46 50.66
N GLU A 539 -18.99 -18.54 51.35
CA GLU A 539 -18.97 -18.46 52.83
C GLU A 539 -19.43 -19.77 53.50
N GLY A 540 -20.17 -20.60 52.77
CA GLY A 540 -20.61 -21.93 53.19
C GLY A 540 -19.57 -23.04 53.03
N THR A 541 -18.44 -22.78 52.38
CA THR A 541 -17.38 -23.75 52.10
C THR A 541 -16.13 -23.53 52.96
N ASP A 542 -15.17 -24.45 52.90
CA ASP A 542 -13.88 -24.34 53.63
C ASP A 542 -12.87 -23.41 52.93
N LEU A 543 -13.20 -22.90 51.73
CA LEU A 543 -12.38 -21.99 50.92
C LEU A 543 -13.20 -20.75 50.56
N ASP A 544 -12.67 -19.56 50.81
CA ASP A 544 -13.31 -18.35 50.27
C ASP A 544 -12.72 -17.96 48.91
N TYR A 545 -13.36 -16.98 48.27
CA TYR A 545 -12.93 -16.47 46.96
C TYR A 545 -11.50 -15.90 47.01
N GLU A 546 -11.10 -15.30 48.14
CA GLU A 546 -9.78 -14.72 48.33
C GLU A 546 -8.70 -15.82 48.45
N ASP A 547 -9.01 -16.92 49.12
CA ASP A 547 -8.15 -18.08 49.31
C ASP A 547 -7.80 -18.74 47.97
N ILE A 548 -8.81 -18.99 47.13
CA ILE A 548 -8.70 -19.68 45.83
C ILE A 548 -7.76 -18.93 44.88
N PHE A 549 -7.91 -17.61 44.81
CA PHE A 549 -7.16 -16.76 43.88
C PHE A 549 -5.92 -16.11 44.51
N GLY A 550 -5.64 -16.39 45.79
CA GLY A 550 -4.46 -15.84 46.48
C GLY A 550 -4.51 -14.33 46.67
N ILE A 551 -5.71 -13.75 46.74
CA ILE A 551 -5.96 -12.33 46.88
C ILE A 551 -5.71 -11.97 48.35
N ASN A 552 -4.49 -11.55 48.71
CA ASN A 552 -4.25 -10.97 50.04
C ASN A 552 -4.84 -9.55 50.09
N PRO A 553 -5.46 -9.13 51.22
CA PRO A 553 -5.94 -7.77 51.41
C PRO A 553 -4.84 -6.69 51.38
#